data_AF-A0AAE3GWC9-F1
#
_entry.id   AF-A0AAE3GWC9-F1
#
_cell.length_a   1.000
_cell.length_b   1.000
_cell.length_c   1.000
_cell.angle_alpha   90.00
_cell.angle_beta   90.00
_cell.angle_gamma   90.00
#
_symmetry.space_group_name_H-M   'P 1'
#
loop_
_entity.id
_entity.type
_entity.pdbx_description
1 polymer ?
#
loop_
_entity_poly.entity_id
_entity_poly.type
_entity_poly.pdbx_seq_one_letter_code
_entity_poly.pdbx_strand_id
1 'polypeptide(L)' 'MQTLIKLNIEKYEEEGQEYFVATSDDLQGLVAEGQTLEEVIEIAEDVARILLEMEQKDSKKLTLFKVPNQFEYPLILEI' A
#
# COMPACT_ATOMS: atom_id res chain seq x y z
N MET A 1 6.99 10.86 5.07
CA MET A 1 6.30 9.82 5.86
C MET A 1 6.91 8.48 5.49
N GLN A 2 7.03 7.56 6.44
CA GLN A 2 7.37 6.17 6.15
C GLN A 2 6.12 5.34 6.47
N THR A 3 5.66 4.57 5.49
CA THR A 3 4.57 3.62 5.66
C THR A 3 5.06 2.26 5.19
N LEU A 4 4.56 1.19 5.82
CA LEU A 4 4.83 -0.17 5.40
C LEU A 4 3.59 -0.69 4.69
N ILE A 5 3.71 -1.02 3.41
CA ILE A 5 2.67 -1.69 2.62
C ILE A 5 3.21 -3.00 2.07
N LYS A 6 2.36 -4.01 1.99
CA LYS A 6 2.69 -5.30 1.40
C LYS A 6 2.29 -5.31 -0.07
N LEU A 7 3.27 -5.54 -0.95
CA LEU A 7 3.02 -5.79 -2.36
C LEU A 7 2.77 -7.28 -2.60
N ASN A 8 1.70 -7.57 -3.34
CA ASN A 8 1.44 -8.86 -3.97
C ASN A 8 1.93 -8.75 -5.43
N ILE A 9 3.04 -9.41 -5.76
CA ILE A 9 3.62 -9.38 -7.11
C ILE A 9 3.38 -10.72 -7.78
N GLU A 10 2.77 -10.67 -8.96
CA GLU A 10 2.50 -11.83 -9.80
C GLU A 10 3.20 -11.68 -11.15
N LYS A 11 3.74 -12.79 -11.66
CA LYS A 11 4.39 -12.87 -12.97
C LYS A 11 3.39 -13.42 -13.99
N TYR A 12 3.29 -12.76 -15.14
CA TYR A 12 2.46 -13.15 -16.26
C TYR A 12 3.34 -13.39 -17.50
N GLU A 13 2.80 -14.17 -18.43
CA GLU A 13 3.41 -14.40 -19.74
C GLU A 13 2.30 -14.32 -20.80
N GLU A 14 2.46 -13.42 -21.77
CA GLU A 14 1.51 -13.23 -22.86
C GLU A 14 2.27 -13.08 -24.18
N GLU A 15 1.87 -13.87 -25.19
CA GLU A 15 2.53 -13.94 -26.49
C GLU A 15 4.07 -14.16 -26.43
N GLY A 16 4.54 -14.84 -25.38
CA GLY A 16 5.96 -15.11 -25.13
C GLY A 16 6.74 -13.94 -24.53
N GLN A 17 6.08 -12.88 -24.08
CA GLN A 17 6.67 -11.79 -23.30
C GLN A 17 6.27 -11.93 -21.84
N GLU A 18 7.26 -11.87 -20.96
CA GLU A 18 7.07 -11.93 -19.52
C GLU A 18 6.91 -10.52 -18.95
N TYR A 19 5.95 -10.35 -18.03
CA TYR A 19 5.75 -9.11 -17.29
C TYR A 19 5.30 -9.40 -15.86
N PHE A 20 5.33 -8.38 -15.02
CA PHE A 20 4.99 -8.45 -13.61
C PHE A 20 3.90 -7.44 -13.31
N VAL A 21 2.93 -7.84 -12.49
CA VAL A 21 1.91 -6.94 -11.96
C VAL A 21 2.02 -6.94 -10.44
N ALA A 22 2.12 -5.75 -9.86
CA ALA A 22 2.09 -5.52 -8.43
C ALA A 22 0.75 -4.93 -8.02
N THR A 23 0.14 -5.51 -6.98
CA THR A 23 -1.07 -5.01 -6.31
C THR A 23 -0.84 -4.94 -4.81
N SER A 24 -1.73 -4.31 -4.05
CA SER A 24 -1.67 -4.31 -2.58
C SER A 24 -3.05 -4.32 -1.96
N ASP A 25 -3.26 -5.21 -0.99
CA ASP A 25 -4.47 -5.21 -0.16
C ASP A 25 -4.44 -4.08 0.90
N ASP A 26 -3.25 -3.56 1.22
CA ASP A 26 -3.05 -2.51 2.22
C ASP A 26 -3.34 -1.11 1.66
N LEU A 27 -3.28 -0.93 0.33
CA LEU A 27 -3.49 0.35 -0.32
C LEU A 27 -4.42 0.20 -1.53
N GLN A 28 -5.68 0.59 -1.34
CA GLN A 28 -6.69 0.48 -2.38
C GLN A 28 -6.30 1.27 -3.63
N GLY A 29 -6.46 0.64 -4.79
CA GLY A 29 -6.17 1.25 -6.08
C GLY A 29 -4.70 1.15 -6.50
N LEU A 30 -3.83 0.57 -5.66
CA LEU A 30 -2.45 0.28 -6.08
C LEU A 30 -2.46 -0.89 -7.06
N VAL A 31 -2.16 -0.57 -8.32
CA VAL A 31 -1.85 -1.52 -9.39
C VAL A 31 -0.69 -0.94 -10.19
N ALA A 32 0.36 -1.71 -10.41
CA ALA A 32 1.51 -1.35 -11.22
C ALA A 32 1.93 -2.53 -12.10
N GLU A 33 2.44 -2.26 -13.29
CA GLU A 33 2.92 -3.26 -14.24
C GLU A 33 4.32 -2.90 -14.73
N GLY A 34 5.20 -3.88 -14.89
CA GLY A 34 6.55 -3.70 -15.41
C GLY A 34 7.11 -4.96 -16.06
N GLN A 35 8.12 -4.82 -16.92
CA GLN A 35 8.77 -5.95 -17.58
C GLN A 35 9.76 -6.66 -16.65
N THR A 36 10.23 -5.96 -15.61
CA THR A 36 11.14 -6.52 -14.59
C THR A 36 10.62 -6.32 -13.18
N LEU A 37 11.13 -7.11 -12.24
CA LEU A 37 10.79 -6.98 -10.82
C LEU A 37 11.20 -5.61 -10.25
N GLU A 38 12.35 -5.08 -10.66
CA GLU A 38 12.83 -3.77 -10.22
C GLU A 38 11.89 -2.65 -10.72
N GLU A 39 11.55 -2.68 -12.01
CA GLU A 39 10.66 -1.71 -12.63
C GLU A 39 9.27 -1.71 -11.99
N VAL A 40 8.65 -2.88 -11.77
CA VAL A 40 7.31 -2.93 -11.17
C VAL A 40 7.31 -2.42 -9.72
N ILE A 41 8.41 -2.59 -8.97
CA ILE A 41 8.55 -2.05 -7.61
C ILE A 41 8.70 -0.52 -7.65
N GLU A 42 9.50 0.03 -8.55
CA GLU A 42 9.65 1.48 -8.72
C GLU A 42 8.31 2.13 -9.09
N ILE A 43 7.59 1.54 -10.06
CA ILE A 43 6.27 2.03 -10.46
C ILE A 43 5.27 1.92 -9.30
N ALA A 44 5.28 0.81 -8.54
CA ALA A 44 4.40 0.65 -7.39
C ALA A 44 4.68 1.70 -6.29
N GLU A 45 5.93 2.11 -6.09
CA GLU A 45 6.28 3.17 -5.14
C GLU A 45 5.69 4.52 -5.55
N ASP A 46 5.84 4.89 -6.82
CA ASP A 46 5.30 6.15 -7.34
C ASP A 46 3.76 6.18 -7.28
N VAL A 47 3.10 5.07 -7.64
CA VAL A 47 1.65 4.92 -7.48
C VAL A 47 1.24 5.03 -6.02
N ALA A 48 1.94 4.36 -5.10
CA ALA A 48 1.66 4.42 -3.67
C ALA A 48 1.76 5.86 -3.13
N ARG A 49 2.78 6.61 -3.56
CA ARG A 49 2.97 8.01 -3.17
C ARG A 49 1.78 8.87 -3.60
N ILE A 50 1.34 8.74 -4.84
CA ILE A 50 0.19 9.50 -5.38
C ILE A 50 -1.09 9.16 -4.60
N LEU A 51 -1.35 7.87 -4.35
CA LEU A 51 -2.55 7.43 -3.63
C LEU A 51 -2.57 7.94 -2.18
N LEU A 52 -1.44 7.87 -1.47
CA LEU A 52 -1.33 8.36 -0.09
C LEU A 52 -1.41 9.89 -0.01
N GLU A 53 -0.95 10.61 -1.02
CA GLU A 53 -1.12 12.07 -1.12
C GLU A 53 -2.59 12.45 -1.38
N MET A 54 -3.31 11.64 -2.16
CA MET A 54 -4.74 11.82 -2.39
C MET A 54 -5.56 11.55 -1.13
N GLU A 55 -5.27 10.46 -0.40
CA GLU A 55 -5.87 10.19 0.90
C GLU A 55 -5.62 11.33 1.89
N GLN A 56 -4.40 11.90 1.91
CA GLN A 56 -4.08 13.02 2.79
C GLN A 56 -4.83 14.32 2.46
N LYS A 57 -5.12 14.56 1.17
CA LYS A 57 -5.93 15.70 0.73
C LYS A 57 -7.40 15.53 1.13
N ASP A 58 -7.91 14.30 1.08
CA ASP A 58 -9.26 13.97 1.55
C ASP A 58 -9.36 13.89 3.09
N SER A 59 -8.26 13.59 3.78
CA SER A 59 -8.15 13.56 5.25
C SER A 59 -8.00 14.95 5.89
N LYS A 60 -8.58 15.99 5.26
CA LYS A 60 -9.23 17.06 6.04
C LYS A 60 -10.56 16.61 6.65
N LYS A 61 -10.99 15.38 6.36
CA LYS A 61 -11.86 14.59 7.25
C LYS A 61 -10.99 13.78 8.20
N LEU A 62 -10.91 14.21 9.45
CA LEU A 62 -10.49 13.35 10.56
C LEU A 62 -11.33 12.06 10.49
N THR A 63 -10.76 10.97 10.01
CA THR A 63 -11.32 9.63 10.19
C THR A 63 -11.22 9.30 11.67
N LEU A 64 -12.24 9.73 12.42
CA LEU A 64 -12.49 9.31 13.78
C LEU A 64 -12.78 7.81 13.72
N PHE A 65 -11.76 6.99 13.99
CA PHE A 65 -11.96 5.57 14.25
C PHE A 65 -12.89 5.46 15.46
N LYS A 66 -14.05 4.85 15.26
CA LYS A 66 -14.97 4.54 16.35
C LYS A 66 -14.25 3.58 17.29
N VAL A 67 -14.03 3.97 18.54
CA VAL A 67 -13.39 3.11 19.53
C VAL A 67 -14.23 1.84 19.68
N PRO A 68 -13.68 0.64 19.42
CA PRO A 68 -14.41 -0.61 19.56
C PRO A 68 -14.72 -0.88 21.04
N ASN A 69 -15.74 -1.70 21.31
CA ASN A 69 -16.12 -2.06 22.67
C ASN A 69 -15.02 -2.81 23.44
N GLN A 70 -14.08 -3.44 22.73
CA GLN A 70 -12.94 -4.15 23.30
C GLN A 70 -11.73 -4.02 22.36
N PHE A 71 -10.58 -3.66 22.91
CA PHE A 71 -9.29 -3.64 22.23
C PHE A 71 -8.16 -3.79 23.25
N GLU A 72 -7.04 -4.33 22.80
CA GLU A 72 -5.82 -4.42 23.60
C GLU A 72 -5.00 -3.15 23.39
N TYR A 73 -4.53 -2.56 24.49
CA TYR A 73 -3.72 -1.35 24.46
C TYR A 73 -2.53 -1.49 25.41
N PRO A 74 -1.29 -1.52 24.90
CA PRO A 74 -0.12 -1.68 25.75
C PRO A 74 0.08 -0.41 26.59
N LEU A 75 0.07 -0.57 27.91
CA LEU A 75 0.37 0.50 28.86
C LEU A 75 1.79 0.30 29.40
N ILE A 76 2.68 1.24 29.10
CA ILE A 76 4.04 1.25 29.63
C ILE A 76 3.99 1.97 30.99
N LEU A 77 4.51 1.31 32.02
CA LEU A 77 4.63 1.86 33.37
C LEU A 77 6.11 1.90 33.75
N GLU A 78 6.54 3.03 34.30
CA GLU A 78 7.80 3.13 35.02
C GLU A 78 7.49 2.98 36.52
N ILE A 79 8.22 2.09 37.19
CA ILE A 79 8.11 1.80 38.62
C ILE A 79 9.32 2.36 39.35
#